data_AF-A0A974KXQ3-F1
#
_entry.id   AF-A0A974KXQ3-F1
#
_cell.length_a   1.000
_cell.length_b   1.000
_cell.length_c   1.000
_cell.angle_alpha   90.00
_cell.angle_beta   90.00
_cell.angle_gamma   90.00
#
_symmetry.space_group_name_H-M   'P 1'
#
loop_
_entity.id
_entity.type
_entity.pdbx_description
1 polymer ?
#
loop_
_entity_poly.entity_id
_entity_poly.type
_entity_poly.pdbx_seq_one_letter_code
_entity_poly.pdbx_strand_id
1 'polypeptide(L)'
;MNNELTKTEIAVLKRNGLTVQDYTTRRKLGWSKNNALFLDKTFRSSGNNIYKTLYAKNKSYKMSPTLYYRMKSHNLNIEIVQERLNNGIDIEAACTTTYGEFKSDLFTPEEIYAMEKEKTKRKQSINYMNLLFAQKMRQFISQEEYDKCVKSR
;
A
#
# COMPACT_ATOMS: atom_id res chain seq x y z
N MET A 1 -8.00 0.89 -40.67
CA MET A 1 -9.03 0.01 -40.06
C MET A 1 -9.97 0.89 -39.25
N ASN A 2 -11.19 1.13 -39.75
CA ASN A 2 -12.27 1.73 -38.98
C ASN A 2 -12.80 0.68 -38.00
N ASN A 3 -12.23 0.61 -36.80
CA ASN A 3 -12.80 -0.20 -35.73
C ASN A 3 -13.96 0.59 -35.12
N GLU A 4 -15.15 0.36 -35.65
CA GLU A 4 -16.38 0.80 -35.00
C GLU A 4 -16.44 0.17 -33.60
N LEU A 5 -16.67 1.01 -32.60
CA LEU A 5 -16.83 0.57 -31.22
C LEU A 5 -18.22 -0.05 -31.05
N THR A 6 -18.26 -1.19 -30.38
CA THR A 6 -19.52 -1.82 -29.98
C THR A 6 -20.25 -0.97 -28.92
N LYS A 7 -21.57 -1.16 -28.79
CA LYS A 7 -22.38 -0.44 -27.78
C LYS A 7 -21.86 -0.66 -26.35
N THR A 8 -21.36 -1.86 -26.05
CA THR A 8 -20.77 -2.21 -24.75
C THR A 8 -19.46 -1.48 -24.50
N GLU A 9 -18.57 -1.40 -25.49
CA GLU A 9 -17.33 -0.63 -25.41
C GLU A 9 -17.60 0.87 -25.22
N ILE A 10 -18.62 1.41 -25.89
CA ILE A 10 -19.05 2.80 -25.69
C ILE A 10 -19.53 3.02 -24.25
N ALA A 11 -20.26 2.08 -23.67
CA ALA A 11 -20.69 2.15 -22.27
C ALA A 11 -19.49 2.13 -21.30
N VAL A 12 -18.47 1.29 -21.58
CA VAL A 12 -17.22 1.25 -20.81
C VAL A 12 -16.47 2.59 -20.89
N LEU A 13 -16.36 3.18 -22.08
CA LEU A 13 -15.74 4.49 -22.25
C LEU A 13 -16.44 5.55 -21.41
N LYS A 14 -17.78 5.61 -21.46
CA LYS A 14 -18.57 6.55 -20.66
C LYS A 14 -18.33 6.36 -19.16
N ARG A 15 -18.31 5.12 -18.67
CA ARG A 15 -18.01 4.80 -17.26
C ARG A 15 -16.62 5.30 -16.84
N ASN A 16 -15.65 5.28 -17.75
CA ASN A 16 -14.28 5.74 -17.51
C ASN A 16 -14.08 7.24 -17.78
N GLY A 17 -15.15 7.98 -18.07
CA GLY A 17 -15.11 9.41 -18.36
C GLY A 17 -14.49 9.76 -19.71
N LEU A 18 -14.56 8.84 -20.68
CA LEU A 18 -13.98 8.97 -22.01
C LEU A 18 -15.04 9.11 -23.09
N THR A 19 -14.67 9.84 -24.14
CA THR A 19 -15.42 9.93 -25.39
C THR A 19 -14.86 8.96 -26.44
N VAL A 20 -15.62 8.73 -27.52
CA VAL A 20 -15.11 8.00 -28.70
C VAL A 20 -13.91 8.72 -29.32
N GLN A 21 -13.88 10.06 -29.26
CA GLN A 21 -12.74 10.87 -29.69
C GLN A 21 -11.49 10.60 -28.84
N ASP A 22 -11.64 10.45 -27.52
CA ASP A 22 -10.52 10.11 -26.62
C ASP A 22 -9.96 8.74 -26.95
N TYR A 23 -10.83 7.75 -27.20
CA TYR A 23 -10.42 6.41 -27.61
C TYR A 23 -9.65 6.43 -28.94
N THR A 24 -10.17 7.10 -29.97
CA THR A 24 -9.50 7.16 -31.27
C THR A 24 -8.15 7.89 -31.16
N THR A 25 -8.08 8.95 -30.35
CA THR A 25 -6.82 9.65 -30.05
C THR A 25 -5.81 8.74 -29.36
N ARG A 26 -6.22 8.01 -28.32
CA ARG A 26 -5.35 7.03 -27.63
C ARG A 26 -4.86 5.94 -28.57
N ARG A 27 -5.71 5.45 -29.47
CA ARG A 27 -5.32 4.46 -30.49
C ARG A 27 -4.29 5.04 -31.47
N LYS A 28 -4.44 6.30 -31.90
CA LYS A 28 -3.44 7.00 -32.73
C LYS A 28 -2.10 7.20 -32.01
N LEU A 29 -2.14 7.38 -30.68
CA LEU A 29 -0.96 7.47 -29.81
C LEU A 29 -0.33 6.10 -29.50
N GLY A 30 -0.78 5.02 -30.14
CA GLY A 30 -0.19 3.67 -29.98
C GLY A 30 -0.66 2.91 -28.74
N TRP A 31 -1.69 3.38 -28.02
CA TRP A 31 -2.21 2.65 -26.87
C TRP A 31 -2.86 1.35 -27.34
N SER A 32 -2.65 0.26 -26.59
CA SER A 32 -3.38 -1.00 -26.83
C SER A 32 -4.89 -0.78 -26.72
N LYS A 33 -5.69 -1.62 -27.39
CA LYS A 33 -7.16 -1.53 -27.35
C LYS A 33 -7.67 -1.53 -25.91
N ASN A 34 -7.13 -2.43 -25.08
CA ASN A 34 -7.48 -2.55 -23.67
C ASN A 34 -7.13 -1.29 -22.88
N ASN A 35 -5.91 -0.77 -23.03
CA ASN A 35 -5.51 0.45 -22.32
C ASN A 35 -6.34 1.66 -22.77
N ALA A 36 -6.68 1.74 -24.06
CA ALA A 36 -7.49 2.83 -24.60
C ALA A 36 -8.93 2.82 -24.06
N LEU A 37 -9.52 1.63 -23.86
CA LEU A 37 -10.88 1.44 -23.35
C LEU A 37 -10.98 1.56 -21.82
N PHE A 38 -10.09 0.88 -21.09
CA PHE A 38 -10.28 0.61 -19.66
C PHE A 38 -9.55 1.58 -18.73
N LEU A 39 -8.53 2.30 -19.19
CA LEU A 39 -7.86 3.30 -18.37
C LEU A 39 -8.69 4.57 -18.30
N ASP A 40 -8.89 5.15 -17.12
CA ASP A 40 -9.64 6.39 -16.95
C ASP A 40 -8.98 7.60 -17.68
N LYS A 41 -9.71 8.71 -17.79
CA LYS A 41 -9.24 9.95 -18.47
C LYS A 41 -7.97 10.57 -17.87
N THR A 42 -7.57 10.19 -16.66
CA THR A 42 -6.40 10.81 -16.00
C THR A 42 -5.06 10.25 -16.46
N PHE A 43 -5.05 9.08 -17.10
CA PHE A 43 -3.83 8.53 -17.67
C PHE A 43 -3.28 9.42 -18.80
N ARG A 44 -1.96 9.49 -18.87
CA ARG A 44 -1.20 10.25 -19.87
C ARG A 44 -0.19 9.33 -20.53
N SER A 45 0.23 9.67 -21.74
CA SER A 45 1.36 9.03 -22.41
C SER A 45 2.50 10.02 -22.56
N SER A 46 3.71 9.58 -22.28
CA SER A 46 4.95 10.30 -22.59
C SER A 46 5.90 9.33 -23.29
N GLY A 47 6.14 9.58 -24.58
CA GLY A 47 6.81 8.61 -25.46
C GLY A 47 6.07 7.27 -25.46
N ASN A 48 6.81 6.19 -25.19
CA ASN A 48 6.27 4.82 -25.14
C ASN A 48 5.64 4.43 -23.80
N ASN A 49 5.66 5.33 -22.80
CA ASN A 49 5.18 5.02 -21.46
C ASN A 49 3.81 5.64 -21.20
N ILE A 50 2.86 4.82 -20.74
CA ILE A 50 1.56 5.25 -20.24
C ILE A 50 1.64 5.26 -18.72
N TYR A 51 1.15 6.32 -18.07
CA TYR A 51 1.13 6.40 -16.62
C TYR A 51 0.03 7.33 -16.11
N LYS A 52 -0.33 7.12 -14.84
CA LYS A 52 -1.14 8.04 -14.03
C LYS A 52 -0.26 8.63 -12.94
N THR A 53 -0.29 9.94 -12.77
CA THR A 53 0.46 10.60 -11.70
C THR A 53 -0.38 10.61 -10.43
N LEU A 54 0.18 10.10 -9.35
CA LEU A 54 -0.35 10.23 -7.99
C LEU A 54 0.52 11.20 -7.20
N TYR A 55 -0.10 11.98 -6.33
CA TYR A 55 0.61 12.89 -5.43
C TYR A 55 0.41 12.42 -3.99
N ALA A 56 1.52 12.30 -3.27
CA ALA A 56 1.55 11.92 -1.86
C ALA A 56 2.82 12.48 -1.21
N LYS A 57 2.73 13.03 0.01
CA LYS A 57 3.86 13.64 0.75
C LYS A 57 4.73 14.61 -0.09
N ASN A 58 4.09 15.50 -0.86
CA ASN A 58 4.77 16.43 -1.78
C ASN A 58 5.67 15.77 -2.85
N LYS A 59 5.53 14.46 -3.06
CA LYS A 59 6.19 13.70 -4.11
C LYS A 59 5.17 13.27 -5.16
N SER A 60 5.65 13.14 -6.40
CA SER A 60 4.85 12.59 -7.49
C SER A 60 5.30 11.17 -7.78
N TYR A 61 4.33 10.28 -7.93
CA TYR A 61 4.52 8.87 -8.22
C TYR A 61 3.86 8.55 -9.56
N LYS A 62 4.57 7.81 -10.42
CA LYS A 62 4.05 7.38 -11.72
C LYS A 62 3.55 5.94 -11.61
N MET A 63 2.24 5.76 -11.73
CA MET A 63 1.61 4.46 -11.72
C MET A 63 1.43 3.95 -13.16
N SER A 64 1.96 2.77 -13.44
CA SER A 64 1.78 2.10 -14.74
C SER A 64 0.37 1.50 -14.88
N PRO A 65 -0.11 1.24 -16.11
CA PRO A 65 -1.35 0.51 -16.36
C PRO A 65 -1.41 -0.84 -15.63
N THR A 66 -0.28 -1.56 -15.58
CA THR A 66 -0.18 -2.85 -14.90
C THR A 66 -0.49 -2.72 -13.41
N LEU A 67 0.11 -1.74 -12.74
CA LEU A 67 -0.16 -1.48 -11.32
C LEU A 67 -1.61 -1.05 -11.10
N TYR A 68 -2.17 -0.25 -12.01
CA TYR A 68 -3.57 0.15 -11.94
C TYR A 68 -4.54 -1.03 -12.04
N TYR A 69 -4.29 -1.96 -12.96
CA TYR A 69 -5.11 -3.17 -13.08
C TYR A 69 -4.98 -4.07 -11.86
N ARG A 70 -3.77 -4.21 -11.27
CA ARG A 70 -3.58 -4.92 -10.00
C ARG A 70 -4.34 -4.25 -8.85
N MET A 71 -4.22 -2.92 -8.72
CA MET A 71 -4.98 -2.14 -7.74
C MET A 71 -6.48 -2.42 -7.88
N LYS A 72 -7.01 -2.42 -9.10
CA LYS A 72 -8.41 -2.73 -9.37
C LYS A 72 -8.78 -4.19 -9.08
N SER A 73 -7.91 -5.16 -9.33
CA SER A 73 -8.19 -6.57 -9.02
C SER A 73 -8.25 -6.83 -7.51
N HIS A 74 -7.52 -6.05 -6.71
CA HIS A 74 -7.61 -6.08 -5.24
C HIS A 74 -8.73 -5.19 -4.67
N ASN A 75 -9.63 -4.68 -5.52
CA ASN A 75 -10.72 -3.76 -5.15
C ASN A 75 -10.25 -2.50 -4.41
N LEU A 76 -9.00 -2.07 -4.64
CA LEU A 76 -8.46 -0.85 -4.05
C LEU A 76 -8.94 0.39 -4.82
N ASN A 77 -9.20 1.46 -4.09
CA ASN A 77 -9.44 2.78 -4.65
C ASN A 77 -8.13 3.60 -4.69
N ILE A 78 -8.14 4.71 -5.43
CA ILE A 78 -6.95 5.57 -5.55
C ILE A 78 -6.63 6.25 -4.21
N GLU A 79 -7.64 6.55 -3.41
CA GLU A 79 -7.51 7.23 -2.12
C GLU A 79 -6.71 6.39 -1.12
N ILE A 80 -7.03 5.09 -0.97
CA ILE A 80 -6.29 4.14 -0.15
C ILE A 80 -4.83 4.05 -0.63
N VAL A 81 -4.59 3.99 -1.95
CA VAL A 81 -3.22 3.98 -2.48
C VAL A 81 -2.48 5.27 -2.12
N GLN A 82 -3.13 6.44 -2.23
CA GLN A 82 -2.53 7.72 -1.84
C GLN A 82 -2.24 7.79 -0.34
N GLU A 83 -3.12 7.26 0.50
CA GLU A 83 -2.91 7.16 1.95
C GLU A 83 -1.72 6.25 2.27
N ARG A 84 -1.63 5.07 1.64
CA ARG A 84 -0.48 4.16 1.78
C ARG A 84 0.83 4.84 1.37
N LEU A 85 0.83 5.56 0.25
CA LEU A 85 1.99 6.37 -0.18
C LEU A 85 2.30 7.50 0.82
N ASN A 86 1.28 8.14 1.39
CA ASN A 86 1.44 9.12 2.46
C ASN A 86 2.00 8.49 3.73
N ASN A 87 1.81 7.20 3.97
CA ASN A 87 2.44 6.48 5.08
C ASN A 87 3.86 5.98 4.74
N GLY A 88 4.35 6.25 3.53
CA GLY A 88 5.71 5.90 3.09
C GLY A 88 5.84 4.49 2.54
N ILE A 89 4.71 3.82 2.23
CA ILE A 89 4.70 2.53 1.56
C ILE A 89 5.13 2.72 0.10
N ASP A 90 5.88 1.77 -0.45
CA ASP A 90 6.26 1.77 -1.86
C ASP A 90 5.05 1.66 -2.79
N ILE A 91 5.14 2.24 -4.00
CA ILE A 91 4.03 2.26 -4.96
C ILE A 91 3.59 0.87 -5.41
N GLU A 92 4.53 -0.08 -5.56
CA GLU A 92 4.19 -1.43 -6.00
C GLU A 92 3.39 -2.13 -4.89
N ALA A 93 3.93 -2.14 -3.67
CA ALA A 93 3.26 -2.68 -2.49
C ALA A 93 1.88 -2.01 -2.26
N ALA A 94 1.80 -0.68 -2.37
CA ALA A 94 0.56 0.05 -2.17
C ALA A 94 -0.56 -0.39 -3.14
N CYS A 95 -0.22 -0.81 -4.36
CA CYS A 95 -1.15 -1.23 -5.39
C CYS A 95 -1.43 -2.74 -5.42
N THR A 96 -0.55 -3.58 -4.86
CA THR A 96 -0.68 -5.04 -4.92
C THR A 96 -1.20 -5.67 -3.63
N THR A 97 -1.00 -5.02 -2.49
CA THR A 97 -1.38 -5.58 -1.20
C THR A 97 -2.87 -5.41 -0.95
N THR A 98 -3.55 -6.45 -0.49
CA THR A 98 -4.99 -6.42 -0.17
C THR A 98 -5.30 -5.39 0.91
N TYR A 99 -6.52 -4.84 0.92
CA TYR A 99 -6.95 -3.92 1.97
C TYR A 99 -6.97 -4.62 3.33
N GLY A 100 -6.40 -3.98 4.35
CA GLY A 100 -6.37 -4.48 5.73
C GLY A 100 -5.08 -5.20 6.11
N GLU A 101 -4.19 -5.49 5.16
CA GLU A 101 -2.86 -6.05 5.47
C GLU A 101 -1.92 -5.01 6.07
N PHE A 102 -2.08 -3.73 5.71
CA PHE A 102 -1.36 -2.65 6.37
C PHE A 102 -2.14 -2.12 7.56
N LYS A 103 -1.45 -1.89 8.68
CA LYS A 103 -2.06 -1.24 9.86
C LYS A 103 -2.68 0.12 9.50
N SER A 104 -2.07 0.85 8.57
CA SER A 104 -2.57 2.14 8.09
C SER A 104 -3.90 2.06 7.36
N ASP A 105 -4.33 0.88 6.91
CA ASP A 105 -5.64 0.72 6.29
C ASP A 105 -6.76 0.69 7.33
N LEU A 106 -6.45 0.24 8.55
CA LEU A 106 -7.42 -0.05 9.61
C LEU A 106 -7.40 0.98 10.74
N PHE A 107 -6.25 1.62 10.95
CA PHE A 107 -5.98 2.47 12.09
C PHE A 107 -5.44 3.82 11.64
N THR A 108 -5.86 4.86 12.35
CA THR A 108 -5.30 6.19 12.19
C THR A 108 -3.83 6.23 12.65
N PRO A 109 -3.02 7.19 12.15
CA PRO A 109 -1.63 7.33 12.60
C PRO A 109 -1.48 7.50 14.11
N GLU A 110 -2.44 8.15 14.77
CA GLU A 110 -2.47 8.37 16.22
C GLU A 110 -2.68 7.07 16.99
N GLU A 111 -3.61 6.23 16.53
CA GLU A 111 -3.85 4.90 17.11
C GLU A 111 -2.64 3.98 16.93
N ILE A 112 -2.01 4.02 15.74
CA ILE A 112 -0.79 3.26 15.48
C ILE A 112 0.30 3.68 16.47
N TYR A 113 0.51 4.98 16.65
CA TYR A 113 1.48 5.51 17.60
C TYR A 113 1.17 5.11 19.05
N ALA A 114 -0.09 5.20 19.47
CA ALA A 114 -0.52 4.79 20.80
C ALA A 114 -0.26 3.30 21.06
N MET A 115 -0.61 2.44 20.09
CA MET A 115 -0.35 1.00 20.17
C MET A 115 1.14 0.67 20.27
N GLU A 116 2.00 1.37 19.51
CA GLU A 116 3.45 1.16 19.55
C GLU A 116 4.07 1.65 20.86
N LYS A 117 3.59 2.78 21.38
CA LYS A 117 3.98 3.29 22.69
C LYS A 117 3.61 2.33 23.81
N GLU A 118 2.39 1.76 23.78
CA GLU A 118 1.99 0.73 24.74
C GLU A 118 2.84 -0.53 24.66
N LYS A 119 3.11 -1.04 23.45
CA LYS A 119 3.99 -2.20 23.27
C LYS A 119 5.37 -1.96 23.88
N THR A 120 5.90 -0.77 23.68
CA THR A 120 7.21 -0.38 24.24
C THR A 120 7.17 -0.34 25.77
N LYS A 121 6.13 0.27 26.36
CA LYS A 121 5.94 0.28 27.82
C LYS A 121 5.82 -1.13 28.41
N ARG A 122 5.05 -2.01 27.77
CA ARG A 122 4.91 -3.41 28.20
C ARG A 122 6.25 -4.14 28.16
N LYS A 123 7.03 -3.96 27.08
CA LYS A 123 8.37 -4.55 26.96
C LYS A 123 9.33 -4.03 28.05
N GLN A 124 9.30 -2.72 28.33
CA GLN A 124 10.10 -2.13 29.40
C GLN A 124 9.70 -2.67 30.78
N SER A 125 8.40 -2.79 31.06
CA SER A 125 7.90 -3.36 32.32
C SER A 125 8.32 -4.82 32.50
N ILE A 126 8.20 -5.65 31.45
CA ILE A 126 8.66 -7.05 31.48
C ILE A 126 10.17 -7.11 31.75
N ASN A 127 10.96 -6.29 31.06
CA ASN A 127 12.40 -6.24 31.27
C ASN A 127 12.75 -5.84 32.71
N TYR A 128 12.07 -4.84 33.26
CA TYR A 128 12.26 -4.40 34.64
C TYR A 128 11.89 -5.49 35.65
N MET A 129 10.76 -6.17 35.45
CA MET A 129 10.35 -7.30 36.30
C MET A 129 11.35 -8.45 36.24
N ASN A 130 11.88 -8.77 35.05
CA ASN A 130 12.93 -9.78 34.90
C ASN A 130 14.20 -9.38 35.66
N LEU A 131 14.61 -8.11 35.61
CA LEU A 131 15.76 -7.60 36.36
C LEU A 131 15.55 -7.68 37.88
N LEU A 132 14.37 -7.29 38.37
CA LEU A 132 14.02 -7.40 39.79
C LEU A 132 14.02 -8.86 40.26
N PHE A 133 13.39 -9.74 39.49
CA PHE A 133 13.38 -11.17 39.78
C PHE A 133 14.81 -11.72 39.85
N ALA A 134 15.63 -11.40 38.85
CA ALA A 134 17.03 -11.80 38.80
C ALA A 134 17.83 -11.26 40.01
N GLN A 135 17.62 -10.00 40.41
CA GLN A 135 18.28 -9.44 41.58
C GLN A 135 17.85 -10.14 42.88
N LYS A 136 16.56 -10.43 43.03
CA LYS A 136 16.03 -11.15 44.20
C LYS A 136 16.54 -12.57 44.27
N MET A 137 16.56 -13.31 43.16
CA MET A 137 17.06 -14.70 43.16
C MET A 137 18.52 -14.79 43.62
N ARG A 138 19.40 -13.86 43.24
CA ARG A 138 20.80 -13.85 43.73
C ARG A 138 20.92 -13.80 45.26
N GLN A 139 19.89 -13.36 45.98
CA GLN A 139 19.89 -13.31 47.45
C GLN A 139 19.53 -14.66 48.09
N PHE A 140 18.93 -15.60 47.35
CA PHE A 140 18.37 -16.83 47.90
C PHE A 140 18.99 -18.11 47.34
N ILE A 141 19.65 -18.06 46.18
CA ILE A 141 20.23 -19.24 45.52
C ILE A 141 21.71 -19.05 45.21
N SER A 142 22.43 -20.16 45.08
CA SER A 142 23.85 -20.15 44.73
C SER A 142 24.08 -19.62 43.31
N GLN A 143 25.31 -19.17 43.01
CA GLN A 143 25.65 -18.61 41.71
C GLN A 143 25.47 -19.62 40.55
N GLU A 144 25.71 -20.91 40.79
CA GLU A 144 25.48 -21.98 39.80
C GLU A 144 23.99 -22.22 39.52
N GLU A 145 23.14 -22.23 40.55
CA GLU A 145 21.68 -22.36 40.39
C GLU A 145 21.09 -21.13 39.71
N TYR A 146 21.64 -19.94 39.98
CA TYR A 146 21.22 -18.70 39.38
C TYR A 146 21.47 -18.68 37.87
N ASP A 147 22.66 -19.10 37.46
CA ASP A 147 23.03 -19.19 36.06
C ASP A 147 22.15 -20.19 35.29
N LYS A 148 21.74 -21.31 35.91
CA LYS A 148 20.77 -22.25 35.33
C LYS A 148 19.37 -21.63 35.14
N CYS A 149 18.92 -20.78 36.05
CA CYS A 149 17.58 -20.17 36.01
C CYS A 149 17.47 -18.95 35.08
N VAL A 150 18.56 -18.19 34.89
CA VAL A 150 18.53 -16.92 34.15
C VAL A 150 19.09 -17.05 32.72
N LYS A 151 20.06 -17.96 32.47
CA LYS A 151 20.68 -18.13 31.14
C LYS A 151 19.99 -19.18 30.25
N SER A 152 18.93 -19.83 30.71
CA SER A 152 18.19 -20.85 29.94
C SER A 152 17.12 -20.26 29.00
N ARG A 153 17.22 -18.99 28.61
CA ARG A 153 16.29 -18.31 27.69
C ARG A 153 17.04 -17.61 26.56
#